data_AF-A0A8H9GSS8-F1
#
_entry.id   AF-A0A8H9GSS8-F1
#
_cell.length_a   1.000
_cell.length_b   1.000
_cell.length_c   1.000
_cell.angle_alpha   90.00
_cell.angle_beta   90.00
_cell.angle_gamma   90.00
#
_symmetry.space_group_name_H-M   'P 1'
#
loop_
_entity.id
_entity.type
_entity.pdbx_description
1 polymer ?
#
loop_
_entity_poly.entity_id
_entity_poly.type
_entity_poly.pdbx_seq_one_letter_code
_entity_poly.pdbx_strand_id
1 'polypeptide(L)'
;MCHGFTPLHDLSTHRRVLRCTCGNLHVIWHDLNFALNHQEFSDLQGLLRRDDPQATQADWALHTGTHGTRLWCGATGVTFTTSDFGAFRHLILHAHPRPLN
;
A
#
# COMPACT_ATOMS: atom_id res chain seq x y z
N MET A 1 -23.45 -3.33 -4.61
CA MET A 1 -22.51 -3.51 -3.48
C MET A 1 -21.34 -4.34 -3.99
N CYS A 2 -20.15 -4.13 -3.46
CA CYS A 2 -18.96 -4.89 -3.85
C CYS A 2 -18.97 -6.24 -3.12
N HIS A 3 -19.04 -7.36 -3.84
CA HIS A 3 -19.32 -8.66 -3.23
C HIS A 3 -18.20 -9.69 -3.35
N GLY A 4 -17.11 -9.36 -4.06
CA GLY A 4 -16.03 -10.31 -4.31
C GLY A 4 -14.65 -9.67 -4.22
N PHE A 5 -13.69 -10.45 -3.72
CA PHE A 5 -12.28 -10.10 -3.66
C PHE A 5 -11.46 -11.20 -4.33
N THR A 6 -10.60 -10.82 -5.25
CA THR A 6 -9.61 -11.71 -5.86
C THR A 6 -8.23 -11.36 -5.31
N PRO A 7 -7.51 -12.29 -4.67
CA PRO A 7 -6.15 -12.03 -4.22
C PRO A 7 -5.22 -11.73 -5.39
N LEU A 8 -4.39 -10.68 -5.25
CA LEU A 8 -3.35 -10.32 -6.21
C LEU A 8 -1.96 -10.68 -5.69
N HIS A 9 -1.72 -10.51 -4.40
CA HIS A 9 -0.48 -10.89 -3.74
C HIS A 9 -0.73 -11.10 -2.25
N ASP A 10 -0.28 -12.24 -1.71
CA ASP A 10 -0.47 -12.62 -0.32
C ASP A 10 0.89 -12.91 0.33
N LEU A 11 1.17 -12.26 1.45
CA LEU A 11 2.24 -12.65 2.37
C LEU A 11 1.68 -13.43 3.56
N SER A 12 0.47 -13.08 4.01
CA SER A 12 -0.30 -13.80 5.02
C SER A 12 -1.78 -13.41 4.96
N THR A 13 -2.61 -14.03 5.80
CA THR A 13 -4.04 -13.66 5.94
C THR A 13 -4.25 -12.20 6.35
N HIS A 14 -3.26 -11.60 7.02
CA HIS A 14 -3.29 -10.22 7.51
C HIS A 14 -2.42 -9.26 6.67
N ARG A 15 -1.76 -9.75 5.60
CA ARG A 15 -0.84 -8.98 4.77
C ARG A 15 -1.02 -9.37 3.31
N ARG A 16 -1.89 -8.65 2.61
CA ARG A 16 -2.29 -9.01 1.25
C ARG A 16 -2.87 -7.85 0.47
N VAL A 17 -2.73 -7.92 -0.85
CA VAL A 17 -3.39 -7.02 -1.80
C VAL A 17 -4.48 -7.80 -2.50
N LEU A 18 -5.71 -7.30 -2.42
CA LEU A 18 -6.89 -7.89 -3.03
C LEU A 18 -7.43 -6.94 -4.09
N ARG A 19 -8.06 -7.48 -5.12
CA ARG A 19 -8.87 -6.73 -6.08
C ARG A 19 -10.34 -6.91 -5.77
N CYS A 20 -11.02 -5.80 -5.60
CA CYS A 20 -12.47 -5.75 -5.48
C CYS A 20 -13.13 -5.85 -6.86
N THR A 21 -14.35 -6.37 -6.94
CA THR A 21 -15.16 -6.40 -8.17
C THR A 21 -15.42 -5.01 -8.78
N CYS A 22 -15.33 -3.93 -7.99
CA CYS A 22 -15.44 -2.56 -8.52
C CYS A 22 -14.13 -2.02 -9.14
N GLY A 23 -13.05 -2.81 -9.12
CA GLY A 23 -11.74 -2.41 -9.64
C GLY A 23 -10.78 -1.83 -8.59
N ASN A 24 -11.28 -1.39 -7.43
CA ASN A 24 -10.41 -0.93 -6.35
C ASN A 24 -9.55 -2.06 -5.79
N LEU A 25 -8.36 -1.67 -5.34
CA LEU A 25 -7.35 -2.50 -4.71
C LEU A 25 -7.43 -2.30 -3.21
N HIS A 26 -7.59 -3.40 -2.48
CA HIS A 26 -7.61 -3.40 -1.03
C HIS A 26 -6.27 -3.91 -0.51
N VAL A 27 -5.51 -3.03 0.15
CA VAL A 27 -4.29 -3.40 0.85
C VAL A 27 -4.66 -3.70 2.30
N ILE A 28 -4.53 -4.96 2.70
CA ILE A 28 -4.71 -5.41 4.06
C ILE A 28 -3.35 -5.47 4.74
N TRP A 29 -3.21 -4.75 5.84
CA TRP A 29 -2.01 -4.74 6.68
C TRP A 29 -2.39 -4.76 8.16
N HIS A 30 -2.35 -5.93 8.80
CA HIS A 30 -2.90 -6.14 10.13
C HIS A 30 -4.36 -5.68 10.21
N ASP A 31 -4.66 -4.69 11.05
CA ASP A 31 -6.00 -4.12 11.22
C ASP A 31 -6.27 -2.93 10.27
N LEU A 32 -5.29 -2.58 9.42
CA LEU A 32 -5.41 -1.51 8.44
C LEU A 32 -5.90 -2.04 7.10
N ASN A 33 -6.81 -1.30 6.48
CA ASN A 33 -7.31 -1.57 5.14
C ASN A 33 -7.31 -0.27 4.32
N PHE A 34 -6.51 -0.23 3.26
CA PHE A 34 -6.54 0.84 2.28
C PHE A 34 -7.36 0.39 1.07
N ALA A 35 -8.44 1.09 0.76
CA ALA A 35 -9.17 0.92 -0.49
C ALA A 35 -8.68 1.99 -1.47
N LEU A 36 -7.90 1.56 -2.46
CA LEU A 36 -7.23 2.44 -3.42
C LEU A 36 -7.74 2.16 -4.83
N ASN A 37 -7.93 3.18 -5.63
CA ASN A 37 -8.08 3.00 -7.07
C ASN A 37 -6.71 2.63 -7.70
N HIS A 38 -6.71 2.33 -9.00
CA HIS A 38 -5.49 1.90 -9.69
C HIS A 38 -4.40 2.97 -9.72
N GLN A 39 -4.77 4.23 -9.89
CA GLN A 39 -3.84 5.36 -9.92
C GLN A 39 -3.23 5.60 -8.53
N GLU A 40 -4.04 5.63 -7.48
CA GLU A 40 -3.57 5.79 -6.09
C GLU A 40 -2.60 4.67 -5.68
N PHE A 41 -2.86 3.43 -6.11
CA PHE A 41 -1.97 2.30 -5.86
C PHE A 41 -0.66 2.42 -6.66
N SER A 42 -0.74 2.85 -7.91
CA SER A 42 0.43 3.14 -8.75
C SER A 42 1.29 4.24 -8.12
N ASP A 43 0.64 5.27 -7.56
CA ASP A 43 1.32 6.37 -6.87
C ASP A 43 2.04 5.92 -5.61
N LEU A 44 1.40 5.06 -4.81
CA LEU A 44 2.04 4.42 -3.67
C LEU A 44 3.23 3.54 -4.11
N GLN A 45 3.09 2.76 -5.17
CA GLN A 45 4.22 1.97 -5.71
C GLN A 45 5.37 2.88 -6.16
N GLY A 46 5.06 3.99 -6.84
CA GLY A 46 6.04 4.99 -7.27
C GLY A 46 6.81 5.58 -6.10
N LEU A 47 6.10 5.98 -5.04
CA LEU A 47 6.68 6.49 -3.81
C LEU A 47 7.64 5.48 -3.18
N LEU A 48 7.19 4.23 -3.01
CA LEU A 48 7.94 3.17 -2.32
C LEU A 48 9.15 2.66 -3.12
N ARG A 49 9.25 2.97 -4.42
CA ARG A 49 10.45 2.70 -5.22
C ARG A 49 11.56 3.73 -5.00
N ARG A 50 11.23 4.93 -4.50
CA ARG A 50 12.21 5.97 -4.24
C ARG A 50 13.10 5.59 -3.07
N ASP A 51 14.37 5.98 -3.15
CA ASP A 51 15.35 5.83 -2.08
C ASP A 51 15.56 7.17 -1.34
N ASP A 52 14.45 7.87 -1.08
CA ASP A 52 14.44 9.17 -0.42
C ASP A 52 13.77 9.02 0.97
N PRO A 53 14.47 9.37 2.07
CA PRO A 53 13.91 9.28 3.41
C PRO A 53 12.75 10.27 3.65
N GLN A 54 12.56 11.27 2.79
CA GLN A 54 11.43 12.21 2.83
C GLN A 54 10.83 12.39 1.43
N ALA A 55 10.05 11.41 0.98
CA ALA A 55 9.45 11.43 -0.34
C ALA A 55 7.98 11.86 -0.30
N THR A 56 7.51 12.53 -1.36
CA THR A 56 6.08 12.77 -1.60
C THR A 56 5.69 12.36 -3.02
N GLN A 57 4.46 11.86 -3.17
CA GLN A 57 3.87 11.53 -4.47
C GLN A 57 2.35 11.59 -4.38
N ALA A 58 1.73 12.49 -5.13
CA ALA A 58 0.31 12.80 -5.00
C ALA A 58 -0.04 13.09 -3.53
N ASP A 59 -1.08 12.45 -2.99
CA ASP A 59 -1.49 12.59 -1.59
C ASP A 59 -0.60 11.81 -0.60
N TRP A 60 0.38 11.05 -1.10
CA TRP A 60 1.26 10.25 -0.26
C TRP A 60 2.49 11.03 0.20
N ALA A 61 2.84 10.85 1.47
CA ALA A 61 4.11 11.30 2.03
C ALA A 61 4.77 10.18 2.86
N LEU A 62 6.06 9.97 2.64
CA LEU A 62 6.89 8.97 3.32
C LEU A 62 7.99 9.67 4.10
N HIS A 63 8.09 9.38 5.40
CA HIS A 63 9.16 9.89 6.26
C HIS A 63 9.84 8.73 6.98
N THR A 64 11.08 8.43 6.61
CA THR A 64 11.91 7.41 7.25
C THR A 64 12.84 8.08 8.25
N GLY A 65 12.90 7.58 9.48
CA GLY A 65 13.79 8.06 10.52
C GLY A 65 14.26 6.97 11.46
N THR A 66 15.04 7.35 12.47
CA THR A 66 15.61 6.43 13.49
C THR A 66 14.57 5.66 14.28
N HIS A 67 13.38 6.23 14.46
CA HIS A 67 12.28 5.65 15.23
C HIS A 67 11.25 4.90 14.38
N GLY A 68 11.54 4.69 13.09
CA GLY A 68 10.68 3.99 12.16
C GLY A 68 10.28 4.82 10.95
N THR A 69 9.34 4.27 10.18
CA THR A 69 8.88 4.86 8.92
C THR A 69 7.43 5.27 9.05
N ARG A 70 7.11 6.50 8.67
CA ARG A 70 5.76 7.06 8.69
C ARG A 70 5.28 7.23 7.26
N LEU A 71 4.10 6.68 6.96
CA LEU A 71 3.43 6.82 5.67
C LEU A 71 2.11 7.55 5.90
N TRP A 72 1.91 8.64 5.17
CA TRP A 72 0.70 9.46 5.22
C TRP A 72 0.01 9.46 3.86
N CYS A 73 -1.32 9.49 3.86
CA CYS A 73 -2.20 9.73 2.73
C CYS A 73 -3.18 10.83 3.13
N GLY A 74 -2.92 12.07 2.69
CA GLY A 74 -3.64 13.25 3.19
C GLY A 74 -3.54 13.37 4.72
N ALA A 75 -4.68 13.43 5.42
CA ALA A 75 -4.74 13.60 6.87
C ALA A 75 -4.57 12.29 7.68
N THR A 76 -4.51 11.14 7.02
CA THR A 76 -4.42 9.83 7.69
C THR A 76 -3.04 9.25 7.50
N GLY A 77 -2.49 8.59 8.52
CA GLY A 77 -1.17 7.97 8.41
C GLY A 77 -0.99 6.77 9.32
N VAL A 78 0.05 6.01 9.01
CA VAL A 78 0.49 4.83 9.77
C VAL A 78 1.99 4.95 10.04
N THR A 79 2.39 4.47 11.21
CA THR A 79 3.80 4.36 11.59
C THR A 79 4.19 2.88 11.62
N PHE A 80 5.32 2.57 11.01
CA PHE A 80 5.89 1.23 10.93
C PHE A 80 7.21 1.19 11.70
N THR A 81 7.51 0.02 12.29
CA THR A 81 8.89 -0.31 12.64
C THR A 81 9.70 -0.56 11.36
N THR A 82 11.03 -0.49 11.43
CA THR A 82 11.90 -0.70 10.26
C THR A 82 11.67 -2.06 9.59
N SER A 83 11.55 -3.12 10.37
CA SER A 83 11.28 -4.47 9.85
C SER A 83 9.89 -4.59 9.23
N ASP A 84 8.89 -3.97 9.84
CA ASP A 84 7.51 -4.04 9.35
C ASP A 84 7.34 -3.25 8.05
N PHE A 85 8.00 -2.09 7.96
CA PHE A 85 8.03 -1.29 6.73
C PHE A 85 8.64 -2.06 5.56
N GLY A 86 9.71 -2.82 5.79
CA GLY A 86 10.31 -3.67 4.75
C GLY A 86 9.33 -4.69 4.19
N ALA A 87 8.56 -5.34 5.05
CA ALA A 87 7.53 -6.30 4.65
C ALA A 87 6.35 -5.61 3.93
N PHE A 88 5.93 -4.42 4.39
CA PHE A 88 4.89 -3.63 3.73
C PHE A 88 5.33 -3.20 2.33
N ARG A 89 6.55 -2.69 2.22
CA ARG A 89 7.16 -2.29 0.95
C ARG A 89 7.22 -3.47 -0.02
N HIS A 90 7.67 -4.63 0.45
CA HIS A 90 7.69 -5.85 -0.37
C HIS A 90 6.28 -6.21 -0.87
N LEU A 91 5.27 -6.23 0.01
CA LEU A 91 3.89 -6.53 -0.36
C LEU A 91 3.39 -5.63 -1.50
N ILE A 92 3.60 -4.32 -1.38
CA ILE A 92 3.10 -3.36 -2.36
C ILE A 92 3.86 -3.46 -3.69
N LEU A 93 5.19 -3.59 -3.66
CA LEU A 93 6.00 -3.59 -4.89
C LEU A 93 5.87 -4.87 -5.71
N HIS A 94 5.52 -5.99 -5.07
CA HIS A 94 5.31 -7.28 -5.73
C HIS A 94 3.85 -7.58 -6.10
N ALA A 95 2.92 -6.70 -5.74
CA ALA A 95 1.57 -6.74 -6.27
C ALA A 95 1.54 -6.21 -7.72
N HIS A 96 0.97 -7.00 -8.63
CA HIS A 96 0.86 -6.64 -10.04
C HIS A 96 -0.60 -6.47 -10.47
N PRO A 97 -1.27 -5.38 -10.05
CA PRO A 97 -2.61 -5.11 -10.52
C PRO A 97 -2.57 -4.78 -12.02
N ARG A 98 -3.34 -5.49 -12.84
CA ARG A 98 -3.65 -5.08 -14.22
C ARG A 98 -4.93 -4.23 -14.24
N PRO A 99 -5.19 -3.35 -15.21
CA PRO A 99 -6.53 -2.74 -15.34
C PRO A 99 -7.61 -3.82 -15.48
N LEU A 100 -8.84 -3.56 -15.04
CA LEU A 100 -9.99 -4.35 -15.52
C LEU A 100 -10.29 -3.87 -16.94
N ASN A 101 -10.36 -4.80 -17.89
CA ASN A 101 -10.79 -4.52 -19.27
C ASN A 101 -12.28 -4.22 -19.31
#